data_AF-A0A3D1SSL6-F1
#
_entry.id   AF-A0A3D1SSL6-F1
#
_cell.length_a   1.000
_cell.length_b   1.000
_cell.length_c   1.000
_cell.angle_alpha   90.00
_cell.angle_beta   90.00
_cell.angle_gamma   90.00
#
_symmetry.space_group_name_H-M   'P 1'
#
loop_
_entity.id
_entity.type
_entity.pdbx_description
1 polymer ?
#
loop_
_entity_poly.entity_id
_entity_poly.type
_entity_poly.pdbx_seq_one_letter_code
_entity_poly.pdbx_strand_id
1 'polypeptide(L)' 'REIIGALETVKAMPNVDPKKLGIMGFCVGGMMTFVVASRYADLGAVVPFYPGGYDPTPEAVAQVNAPVLAFFGRKD' A
#
# COMPACT_ATOMS: atom_id res chain seq x y z
N ARG A 1 3.22 -9.72 5.85
CA ARG A 1 4.20 -9.75 6.96
C ARG A 1 5.50 -9.11 6.53
N GLU A 2 6.17 -9.65 5.51
CA GLU A 2 7.43 -9.10 4.98
C GLU A 2 7.37 -7.60 4.64
N ILE A 3 6.36 -7.16 3.89
CA ILE A 3 6.23 -5.75 3.50
C ILE A 3 6.06 -4.82 4.72
N ILE A 4 5.32 -5.26 5.73
CA ILE A 4 5.17 -4.49 6.98
C ILE A 4 6.50 -4.44 7.74
N GLY A 5 7.25 -5.55 7.79
CA GLY A 5 8.59 -5.56 8.38
C GLY A 5 9.58 -4.62 7.65
N ALA A 6 9.49 -4.55 6.31
CA ALA A 6 10.25 -3.61 5.51
C ALA A 6 9.85 -2.15 5.80
N LEU A 7 8.55 -1.86 5.92
CA LEU A 7 8.05 -0.55 6.32
C LEU A 7 8.60 -0.11 7.68
N GLU A 8 8.57 -0.99 8.68
CA GLU A 8 9.15 -0.69 10.01
C GLU A 8 10.65 -0.46 9.96
N THR A 9 11.38 -1.24 9.15
CA THR A 9 12.81 -1.04 8.94
C THR A 9 13.10 0.33 8.33
N VAL A 10 12.34 0.72 7.30
CA VAL A 10 12.47 2.02 6.63
C VAL A 10 12.09 3.17 7.58
N LYS A 11 11.02 3.00 8.36
CA LYS A 11 10.55 3.97 9.38
C LYS A 11 11.64 4.33 10.38
N ALA A 12 12.50 3.36 10.73
CA ALA A 12 13.56 3.52 11.72
C ALA A 12 14.86 4.14 11.15
N MET A 13 14.95 4.40 9.84
CA MET A 13 16.15 5.00 9.24
C MET A 13 16.29 6.49 9.64
N PRO A 14 17.52 6.98 9.90
CA PRO A 14 17.74 8.33 10.44
C PRO A 14 17.33 9.47 9.50
N ASN A 15 17.20 9.18 8.20
CA ASN A 15 16.86 10.14 7.14
C ASN A 15 15.42 9.98 6.61
N VAL A 16 14.56 9.27 7.33
CA VAL A 16 13.15 9.05 6.96
C VAL A 16 12.24 9.78 7.94
N ASP A 17 11.22 10.48 7.43
CA ASP A 17 10.13 11.01 8.25
C ASP A 17 9.14 9.87 8.56
N PRO A 18 9.04 9.41 9.84
CA PRO A 18 8.26 8.23 10.19
C PRO A 18 6.75 8.42 10.00
N LYS A 19 6.27 9.65 9.81
CA LYS A 19 4.85 9.97 9.54
C LYS A 19 4.53 10.10 8.05
N LYS A 20 5.51 9.95 7.16
CA LYS A 20 5.36 10.15 5.71
C LYS A 20 5.83 8.93 4.91
N LEU A 21 5.58 7.73 5.42
CA LEU A 21 5.84 6.50 4.69
C LEU A 21 4.82 6.31 3.58
N GLY A 22 5.27 5.84 2.42
CA GLY A 22 4.39 5.46 1.32
C GLY A 22 4.75 4.08 0.79
N ILE A 23 3.80 3.45 0.12
CA ILE A 23 4.02 2.17 -0.56
C ILE A 23 3.47 2.21 -1.97
N MET A 24 4.22 1.64 -2.90
CA MET A 24 3.80 1.43 -4.27
C MET A 24 4.22 0.03 -4.73
N GLY A 25 3.57 -0.46 -5.77
CA GLY A 25 3.91 -1.76 -6.32
C GLY A 25 3.21 -2.01 -7.65
N PHE A 26 3.74 -2.98 -8.39
CA PHE A 26 3.34 -3.30 -9.76
C PHE A 26 2.79 -4.73 -9.83
N CYS A 27 1.70 -4.95 -10.59
CA CYS A 27 1.08 -6.27 -10.77
C CYS A 27 0.67 -6.86 -9.42
N VAL A 28 1.18 -8.03 -9.05
CA VAL A 28 1.02 -8.63 -7.72
C VAL A 28 1.49 -7.67 -6.61
N GLY A 29 2.54 -6.88 -6.86
CA GLY A 29 2.97 -5.82 -5.93
C GLY A 29 1.93 -4.71 -5.77
N GLY A 30 1.14 -4.41 -6.80
CA GLY A 30 0.02 -3.48 -6.72
C GLY A 30 -1.11 -4.04 -5.86
N MET A 31 -1.46 -5.32 -6.03
CA MET A 31 -2.41 -6.01 -5.14
C MET A 31 -1.91 -5.97 -3.69
N MET A 32 -0.63 -6.28 -3.46
CA MET A 32 -0.05 -6.27 -2.13
C MET A 32 0.02 -4.87 -1.51
N THR A 33 0.17 -3.82 -2.33
CA THR A 33 0.09 -2.41 -1.87
C THR A 33 -1.25 -2.15 -1.19
N PHE A 34 -2.36 -2.57 -1.80
CA PHE A 34 -3.68 -2.45 -1.19
C PHE A 34 -3.86 -3.32 0.06
N VAL A 35 -3.43 -4.58 0.00
CA VAL A 35 -3.56 -5.51 1.14
C VAL A 35 -2.78 -5.02 2.36
N VAL A 36 -1.64 -4.36 2.16
CA VAL A 36 -0.85 -3.77 3.25
C VAL A 36 -1.50 -2.48 3.73
N ALA A 37 -2.03 -1.66 2.83
CA ALA A 37 -2.73 -0.43 3.18
C ALA A 37 -3.92 -0.68 4.11
N SER A 38 -4.63 -1.81 3.95
CA SER A 38 -5.74 -2.19 4.84
C SER A 38 -5.29 -2.76 6.19
N ARG A 39 -3.99 -2.91 6.45
CA ARG A 39 -3.42 -3.54 7.65
C ARG A 39 -2.40 -2.66 8.36
N TYR A 40 -2.04 -1.53 7.76
CA TYR A 40 -1.01 -0.62 8.25
C TYR A 40 -1.54 0.81 8.19
N ALA A 41 -1.92 1.35 9.35
CA ALA A 41 -2.60 2.64 9.43
C ALA A 41 -1.68 3.85 9.15
N ASP A 42 -0.38 3.72 9.39
CA ASP A 42 0.60 4.82 9.33
C ASP A 42 1.19 5.04 7.92
N LEU A 43 0.35 5.05 6.88
CA LEU A 43 0.80 5.37 5.50
C LEU A 43 0.32 6.76 5.08
N GLY A 44 1.23 7.57 4.57
CA GLY A 44 0.95 8.90 4.01
C GLY A 44 0.39 8.87 2.59
N ALA A 45 0.69 7.84 1.80
CA ALA A 45 0.09 7.62 0.48
C ALA A 45 0.32 6.18 0.01
N VAL A 46 -0.58 5.67 -0.84
CA VAL A 46 -0.44 4.37 -1.49
C VAL A 46 -0.68 4.47 -2.99
N VAL A 47 0.19 3.82 -3.77
CA VAL A 47 0.20 3.96 -5.24
C VAL A 47 0.29 2.59 -5.92
N PRO A 48 -0.82 1.85 -6.03
CA PRO A 48 -0.84 0.57 -6.73
C PRO A 48 -0.91 0.76 -8.25
N PHE A 49 -0.05 0.04 -8.97
CA PHE A 49 -0.04 -0.01 -10.43
C PHE A 49 -0.53 -1.37 -10.92
N TYR A 50 -1.60 -1.36 -11.72
CA TYR A 50 -2.28 -2.52 -12.31
C TYR A 50 -2.36 -3.69 -11.32
N PRO A 51 -3.10 -3.51 -10.20
CA PRO A 51 -3.13 -4.44 -9.07
C PRO A 51 -3.90 -5.72 -9.43
N GLY A 52 -3.28 -6.59 -10.23
CA GLY A 52 -3.91 -7.79 -10.74
C GLY A 52 -4.39 -8.73 -9.64
N GLY A 53 -5.64 -9.18 -9.74
CA GLY A 53 -6.26 -10.12 -8.80
C GLY A 53 -6.66 -9.51 -7.46
N TYR A 54 -6.70 -8.18 -7.33
CA TYR A 54 -7.21 -7.54 -6.12
C TYR A 54 -8.75 -7.59 -6.06
N ASP A 55 -9.28 -8.39 -5.14
CA ASP A 55 -10.72 -8.56 -4.87
C ASP A 55 -10.99 -8.43 -3.36
N PRO A 56 -11.07 -7.21 -2.81
CA PRO A 56 -11.22 -6.98 -1.38
C PRO A 56 -12.69 -7.05 -0.93
N THR A 57 -12.89 -7.34 0.36
CA THR A 57 -14.20 -7.09 0.99
C THR A 57 -14.37 -5.59 1.30
N PRO A 58 -15.62 -5.08 1.41
CA PRO A 58 -15.87 -3.69 1.81
C PRO A 58 -15.21 -3.33 3.15
N GLU A 59 -15.15 -4.26 4.09
CA GLU A 59 -14.50 -4.08 5.40
C GLU A 59 -13.00 -3.87 5.24
N ALA A 60 -12.35 -4.63 4.35
CA ALA A 60 -10.93 -4.47 4.07
C ALA A 60 -10.65 -3.10 3.40
N VAL A 61 -11.50 -2.67 2.48
CA VAL A 61 -11.39 -1.33 1.87
C VAL A 61 -11.53 -0.24 2.94
N ALA A 62 -12.49 -0.39 3.87
CA ALA A 62 -12.72 0.58 4.94
C ALA A 62 -11.56 0.71 5.93
N GLN A 63 -10.63 -0.27 5.99
CA GLN A 63 -9.41 -0.16 6.81
C GLN A 63 -8.30 0.68 6.16
N VAL A 64 -8.43 1.03 4.88
CA VAL A 64 -7.43 1.84 4.18
C VAL A 64 -7.59 3.30 4.62
N ASN A 65 -6.67 3.78 5.44
CA ASN A 65 -6.69 5.14 6.00
C ASN A 65 -5.79 6.14 5.24
N ALA A 66 -5.13 5.69 4.17
CA ALA A 66 -4.19 6.49 3.39
C ALA A 66 -4.82 6.97 2.07
N PRO A 67 -4.43 8.16 1.57
CA PRO A 67 -4.75 8.58 0.20
C PRO A 67 -4.27 7.55 -0.84
N VAL A 68 -5.16 7.19 -1.76
CA VAL A 68 -4.91 6.19 -2.81
C VAL A 68 -4.83 6.88 -4.17
N LEU A 69 -3.75 6.64 -4.92
CA LEU A 69 -3.67 6.93 -6.35
C LEU A 69 -3.40 5.63 -7.11
N ALA A 70 -4.45 5.03 -7.66
CA ALA A 70 -4.37 3.76 -8.37
C ALA A 70 -4.28 3.96 -9.88
N PHE A 71 -3.44 3.17 -10.54
CA PHE A 71 -3.28 3.18 -11.99
C PHE A 71 -3.76 1.87 -12.59
N PHE A 72 -4.68 1.95 -13.54
CA PHE A 72 -5.21 0.78 -14.25
C PHE A 72 -4.98 0.91 -15.76
N GLY A 73 -4.75 -0.23 -16.42
CA GLY A 73 -4.77 -0.28 -17.86
C GLY A 73 -6.18 -0.05 -18.40
N ARG A 74 -6.31 0.50 -19.61
CA ARG A 74 -7.64 0.78 -20.21
C ARG A 74 -8.51 -0.49 -20.37
N LYS A 75 -7.89 -1.67 -20.48
CA LYS A 75 -8.54 -2.96 -20.76
C LYS A 75 -8.18 -4.02 -19.71
N ASP A 76 -7.83 -3.58 -18.51
CA ASP A 76 -7.54 -4.44 -17.35
C ASP A 76 -8.86 -5.05 -16.82
#